data_AF-A0A1R3KBU0-F1
#
_entry.id   AF-A0A1R3KBU0-F1
#
_cell.length_a   1.000
_cell.length_b   1.000
_cell.length_c   1.000
_cell.angle_alpha   90.00
_cell.angle_beta   90.00
_cell.angle_gamma   90.00
#
_symmetry.space_group_name_H-M   'P 1'
#
loop_
_entity.id
_entity.type
_entity.pdbx_description
1 polymer ?
#
loop_
_entity_poly.entity_id
_entity_poly.type
_entity_poly.pdbx_seq_one_letter_code
_entity_poly.pdbx_strand_id
1 'polypeptide(L)'
;MSERIQSKSKSKEKLKAGFISLSIVVATGLITLVFVLHIRKKKLRKKDEEEEMELPTIDFSIIANATDNFSEDSLLGRGGFGPVYKVVN
;
A
#
# COMPACT_ATOMS: atom_id res chain seq x y z
N MET A 1 66.44 4.53 -2.29
CA MET A 1 65.69 4.98 -1.08
C MET A 1 64.31 5.55 -1.44
N SER A 2 64.20 6.40 -2.47
CA SER A 2 62.96 7.07 -2.93
C SER A 2 61.89 6.14 -3.54
N GLU A 3 62.28 5.08 -4.27
CA GLU A 3 61.32 4.14 -4.89
C GLU A 3 60.44 3.40 -3.88
N ARG A 4 61.01 3.01 -2.73
CA ARG A 4 60.27 2.32 -1.66
C ARG A 4 59.21 3.22 -0.99
N ILE A 5 59.46 4.54 -0.95
CA ILE A 5 58.53 5.52 -0.39
C ILE A 5 57.34 5.73 -1.35
N GLN A 6 57.59 5.82 -2.66
CA GLN A 6 56.52 5.92 -3.66
C GLN A 6 55.64 4.66 -3.73
N SER A 7 56.24 3.47 -3.64
CA SER A 7 55.52 2.19 -3.60
C SER A 7 54.56 2.09 -2.40
N LYS A 8 55.04 2.45 -1.20
CA LYS A 8 54.24 2.41 0.03
C LYS A 8 53.10 3.42 0.03
N SER A 9 53.30 4.60 -0.56
CA SER A 9 52.26 5.62 -0.74
C SER A 9 51.15 5.14 -1.68
N LYS A 10 51.51 4.63 -2.87
CA LYS A 10 50.54 4.09 -3.84
C LYS A 10 49.72 2.91 -3.29
N SER A 11 50.32 2.04 -2.48
CA SER A 11 49.60 0.91 -1.85
C SER A 11 48.53 1.38 -0.85
N LYS A 12 48.82 2.39 -0.04
CA LYS A 12 47.86 2.98 0.90
C LYS A 12 46.68 3.64 0.18
N GLU A 13 46.92 4.33 -0.92
CA GLU A 13 45.86 4.95 -1.73
C GLU A 13 44.95 3.91 -2.39
N LYS A 14 45.51 2.79 -2.87
CA LYS A 14 44.71 1.66 -3.39
C LYS A 14 43.81 1.05 -2.31
N LEU A 15 44.33 0.92 -1.09
CA LEU A 15 43.55 0.41 0.05
C LEU A 15 42.42 1.37 0.43
N LYS A 16 42.67 2.69 0.51
CA LYS A 16 41.64 3.70 0.78
C LYS A 16 40.51 3.68 -0.26
N ALA A 17 40.87 3.58 -1.54
CA ALA A 17 39.89 3.52 -2.62
C ALA A 17 38.97 2.28 -2.51
N GLY A 18 39.50 1.14 -2.05
CA GLY A 18 38.71 -0.06 -1.79
C GLY A 18 37.68 0.10 -0.66
N PHE A 19 38.00 0.85 0.40
CA PHE A 19 37.03 1.12 1.46
C PHE A 19 35.91 2.06 0.99
N ILE A 20 36.24 3.07 0.19
CA ILE A 20 35.24 4.00 -0.38
C ILE A 20 34.27 3.24 -1.29
N SER A 21 34.78 2.38 -2.18
CA SER A 21 33.92 1.60 -3.08
C SER A 21 33.03 0.62 -2.31
N LEU A 22 33.55 -0.06 -1.29
CA LEU A 22 32.76 -0.96 -0.44
C LEU A 22 31.68 -0.19 0.33
N SER A 23 32.02 0.98 0.88
CA SER A 23 31.07 1.84 1.59
C SER A 23 29.91 2.28 0.69
N ILE A 24 30.18 2.61 -0.57
CA ILE A 24 29.15 3.02 -1.53
C ILE A 24 28.19 1.86 -1.82
N VAL A 25 28.72 0.65 -2.07
CA VAL A 25 27.90 -0.54 -2.35
C VAL A 25 27.00 -0.91 -1.16
N VAL A 26 27.52 -0.81 0.06
CA VAL A 26 26.73 -1.06 1.27
C VAL A 26 25.64 0.01 1.44
N ALA A 27 25.98 1.29 1.26
CA ALA A 27 25.02 2.38 1.37
C ALA A 27 23.89 2.26 0.34
N THR A 28 24.21 1.96 -0.92
CA THR A 28 23.19 1.78 -1.97
C THR A 28 22.32 0.55 -1.71
N GLY A 29 22.90 -0.54 -1.22
CA GLY A 29 22.14 -1.73 -0.80
C GLY A 29 21.15 -1.43 0.33
N LEU A 30 21.57 -0.67 1.35
CA LEU A 30 20.69 -0.28 2.45
C LEU A 30 19.59 0.68 1.99
N ILE A 31 19.93 1.68 1.18
CA ILE A 31 18.96 2.65 0.64
C ILE A 31 17.91 1.94 -0.21
N THR A 32 18.33 1.05 -1.12
CA THR A 32 17.40 0.29 -1.96
C THR A 32 16.52 -0.65 -1.15
N LEU A 33 17.08 -1.34 -0.14
CA LEU A 33 16.31 -2.19 0.77
C LEU A 33 15.25 -1.39 1.53
N VAL A 34 15.64 -0.27 2.15
CA VAL A 34 14.72 0.60 2.89
C VAL A 34 13.62 1.13 1.96
N PHE A 35 13.97 1.57 0.75
CA PHE A 35 13.01 2.06 -0.24
C PHE A 35 11.99 0.97 -0.63
N VAL A 36 12.45 -0.26 -0.89
CA VAL A 36 11.57 -1.40 -1.19
C VAL A 36 10.65 -1.72 -0.01
N LEU A 37 11.16 -1.77 1.22
CA LEU A 37 10.35 -1.99 2.41
C LEU A 37 9.31 -0.87 2.60
N HIS A 38 9.68 0.37 2.30
CA HIS A 38 8.79 1.52 2.39
C HIS A 38 7.63 1.43 1.38
N ILE A 39 7.89 0.99 0.15
CA ILE A 39 6.85 0.76 -0.86
C ILE A 39 5.94 -0.40 -0.45
N ARG A 40 6.52 -1.53 0.01
CA ARG A 40 5.73 -2.70 0.44
C ARG A 40 4.79 -2.35 1.59
N LYS A 41 5.27 -1.58 2.57
CA LYS A 41 4.45 -1.12 3.71
C LYS A 41 3.32 -0.17 3.27
N LYS A 42 3.58 0.73 2.30
CA LYS A 42 2.54 1.61 1.75
C LYS A 42 1.47 0.85 0.96
N LYS A 43 1.82 -0.22 0.25
CA LYS A 43 0.86 -1.03 -0.50
C LYS A 43 -0.10 -1.80 0.41
N LEU A 44 0.40 -2.28 1.56
CA LEU A 44 -0.45 -2.92 2.57
C LEU A 44 -1.43 -1.91 3.18
N ARG A 45 -0.93 -0.75 3.63
CA ARG A 45 -1.79 0.27 4.23
C ARG A 45 -2.88 0.78 3.28
N LYS A 46 -2.57 0.94 1.99
CA LYS A 46 -3.58 1.30 0.98
C LYS A 46 -4.66 0.22 0.80
N LYS A 47 -4.28 -1.06 0.87
CA LYS A 47 -5.23 -2.16 0.75
C LYS A 47 -6.17 -2.19 1.96
N ASP A 48 -5.64 -1.98 3.16
CA ASP A 48 -6.45 -1.90 4.38
C ASP A 48 -7.38 -0.67 4.36
N GLU A 49 -6.90 0.49 3.89
CA GLU A 49 -7.71 1.70 3.68
C GLU A 49 -8.79 1.51 2.59
N GLU A 50 -8.49 0.78 1.51
CA GLU A 50 -9.47 0.42 0.47
C GLU A 50 -10.53 -0.54 1.01
N GLU A 51 -10.15 -1.59 1.75
CA GLU A 51 -11.08 -2.53 2.40
C GLU A 51 -11.94 -1.86 3.48
N GLU A 52 -11.42 -0.85 4.21
CA GLU A 52 -12.20 -0.06 5.19
C GLU A 52 -13.18 0.92 4.51
N MET A 53 -12.85 1.39 3.30
CA MET A 53 -13.73 2.25 2.49
C MET A 53 -14.73 1.48 1.63
N GLU A 54 -14.60 0.16 1.52
CA GLU A 54 -15.60 -0.69 0.87
C GLU A 54 -16.84 -0.79 1.75
N LEU A 55 -17.84 0.06 1.46
CA LEU A 55 -19.18 -0.10 2.03
C LEU A 55 -19.68 -1.52 1.75
N PRO A 56 -20.41 -2.14 2.70
CA PRO A 56 -21.05 -3.42 2.47
C PRO A 56 -21.86 -3.37 1.17
N THR A 57 -21.42 -4.13 0.17
CA THR A 57 -22.14 -4.25 -1.09
C THR A 57 -23.29 -5.21 -0.87
N ILE A 58 -24.52 -4.70 -0.98
CA ILE A 58 -25.73 -5.53 -0.95
C ILE A 58 -26.23 -5.62 -2.38
N ASP A 59 -26.40 -6.85 -2.87
CA ASP A 59 -26.94 -7.10 -4.20
C ASP A 59 -28.37 -6.53 -4.29
N PHE A 60 -28.67 -5.83 -5.39
CA PHE A 60 -30.00 -5.29 -5.63
C PHE A 60 -31.10 -6.37 -5.54
N SER A 61 -30.80 -7.59 -5.97
CA SER A 61 -31.72 -8.73 -5.87
C SER A 61 -32.11 -9.05 -4.42
N ILE A 62 -31.21 -8.84 -3.45
CA ILE A 62 -31.52 -9.01 -2.03
C ILE A 62 -32.53 -7.94 -1.59
N ILE A 63 -32.33 -6.68 -1.98
CA ILE A 63 -33.23 -5.57 -1.65
C ILE A 63 -34.59 -5.76 -2.32
N ALA A 64 -34.59 -6.15 -3.60
CA ALA A 64 -35.81 -6.42 -4.35
C ALA A 64 -36.58 -7.55 -3.69
N ASN A 65 -35.94 -8.69 -3.41
CA ASN A 65 -36.59 -9.82 -2.75
C ASN A 65 -37.11 -9.45 -1.35
N ALA A 66 -36.32 -8.73 -0.56
CA ALA A 66 -36.71 -8.30 0.79
C ALA A 66 -37.90 -7.33 0.80
N THR A 67 -38.17 -6.62 -0.31
CA THR A 67 -39.30 -5.68 -0.43
C THR A 67 -40.44 -6.24 -1.27
N ASP A 68 -40.42 -7.54 -1.58
CA ASP A 68 -41.33 -8.19 -2.54
C ASP A 68 -41.38 -7.42 -3.87
N ASN A 69 -40.20 -7.22 -4.45
CA ASN A 69 -39.95 -6.46 -5.66
C ASN A 69 -40.56 -5.04 -5.64
N PHE A 70 -40.41 -4.35 -4.50
CA PHE A 70 -40.99 -3.03 -4.23
C PHE A 70 -42.52 -2.97 -4.37
N SER A 71 -43.21 -4.03 -3.94
CA SER A 71 -44.67 -4.12 -3.90
C SER A 71 -45.30 -3.00 -3.06
N GLU A 72 -46.45 -2.49 -3.50
CA GLU A 72 -47.24 -1.50 -2.76
C GLU A 72 -47.70 -2.03 -1.39
N ASP A 73 -47.87 -3.35 -1.23
CA ASP A 73 -48.21 -3.98 0.06
C ASP A 73 -47.05 -3.87 1.09
N SER A 74 -45.83 -3.66 0.59
CA SER A 74 -44.64 -3.42 1.37
C SER A 74 -44.41 -1.93 1.63
N LEU A 75 -45.13 -1.01 0.97
CA LEU A 75 -44.97 0.42 1.17
C LEU A 75 -45.52 0.85 2.55
N LEU A 76 -44.66 1.49 3.34
CA LEU A 76 -45.02 2.10 4.63
C LEU A 76 -45.48 3.55 4.45
N GLY A 77 -44.96 4.25 3.44
CA GLY A 77 -45.37 5.62 3.14
C GLY A 77 -44.41 6.33 2.18
N ARG A 78 -44.78 7.55 1.78
CA ARG A 78 -44.00 8.40 0.87
C ARG A 78 -43.95 9.84 1.36
N GLY A 79 -42.75 10.43 1.39
CA GLY A 79 -42.54 11.82 1.84
C GLY A 79 -41.25 12.43 1.28
N GLY A 80 -40.68 13.42 1.99
CA GLY A 80 -39.42 14.08 1.59
C GLY A 80 -38.20 13.14 1.50
N PHE A 81 -38.29 11.95 2.08
CA PHE A 81 -37.30 10.88 2.01
C PHE A 81 -37.52 9.90 0.84
N GLY A 82 -38.60 10.07 0.06
CA GLY A 82 -39.02 9.10 -0.96
C GLY A 82 -39.95 8.01 -0.40
N PRO A 83 -40.17 6.91 -1.14
CA PRO A 83 -40.95 5.77 -0.69
C PRO A 83 -40.15 4.93 0.31
N VAL A 84 -40.80 4.50 1.40
CA VAL A 84 -40.21 3.66 2.44
C VAL A 84 -40.92 2.31 2.44
N TYR A 85 -40.18 1.23 2.26
CA TYR A 85 -40.73 -0.14 2.22
C TYR A 85 -40.34 -0.92 3.47
N LYS A 86 -41.24 -1.76 3.98
CA LYS A 86 -40.94 -2.77 4.99
C LYS A 86 -40.29 -4.00 4.36
N VAL A 87 -39.59 -4.76 5.18
CA VAL A 87 -39.10 -6.08 4.78
C VAL A 87 -40.26 -7.09 4.86
N VAL A 88 -40.42 -7.90 3.81
CA VAL A 88 -41.34 -9.06 3.81
C VAL A 88 -40.65 -10.26 4.44
N ASN A 89 -41.42 -11.04 5.20
CA ASN A 89 -40.93 -12.15 6.02
C ASN A 89 -41.59 -13.47 5.62
#